data_AF-A0A2R5LFP2-F1
#
_entry.id   AF-A0A2R5LFP2-F1
#
_cell.length_a   1.000
_cell.length_b   1.000
_cell.length_c   1.000
_cell.angle_alpha   90.00
_cell.angle_beta   90.00
_cell.angle_gamma   90.00
#
_symmetry.space_group_name_H-M   'P 1'
#
loop_
_entity.id
_entity.type
_entity.pdbx_description
1 polymer ?
#
loop_
_entity_poly.entity_id
_entity_poly.type
_entity_poly.pdbx_seq_one_letter_code
_entity_poly.pdbx_strand_id
1 'polypeptide(L)'
;AIFLICWGYKNSQVPPLPKVVRQDRGGKRALLVLMCLVFGIEIGFKFSTKTVIYILNPCHIITIIQIFLLAAPPTSRLVTALFRIHIHCVNGPILAILFPVLNTRLLAMEQETYWLQHSLMLVIPFYLLRTGVGAVFTTEALGDLSWAVMCTGVQYLYHFTFLQSLGLLTEVNLNSMLCPAVSDPFYGPNYRVWAIGHQFLMIMTVGKLYTAASIWILRTLGSVVWTGERYVAMAGFSCVQRLCSMCAVKLANGQRDATDTPPRPLDKSK
;
A
#
# COMPACT_ATOMS: atom_id res chain seq x y z
N ALA A 1 21.30 2.77 5.11
CA ALA A 1 20.42 1.94 4.27
C ALA A 1 20.47 0.46 4.65
N ILE A 2 21.58 -0.25 4.43
CA ILE A 2 21.70 -1.71 4.63
C ILE A 2 21.28 -2.14 6.05
N PHE A 3 21.77 -1.46 7.08
CA PHE A 3 21.38 -1.76 8.47
C PHE A 3 19.86 -1.71 8.69
N LEU A 4 19.18 -0.68 8.19
CA LEU A 4 17.72 -0.52 8.31
C LEU A 4 16.97 -1.63 7.57
N ILE A 5 17.46 -2.04 6.40
CA ILE A 5 16.89 -3.16 5.64
C ILE A 5 17.04 -4.45 6.42
N CYS A 6 18.24 -4.76 6.90
CA CYS A 6 18.51 -6.00 7.66
C CYS A 6 17.72 -6.05 8.97
N TRP A 7 17.66 -4.94 9.71
CA TRP A 7 16.88 -4.84 10.93
C TRP A 7 15.38 -4.99 10.64
N GLY A 8 14.88 -4.26 9.64
CA GLY A 8 13.49 -4.33 9.22
C GLY A 8 13.09 -5.73 8.78
N TYR A 9 13.91 -6.39 7.96
CA TYR A 9 13.67 -7.76 7.49
C TYR A 9 13.57 -8.77 8.65
N LYS A 10 14.47 -8.67 9.65
CA LYS A 10 14.46 -9.56 10.82
C LYS A 10 13.22 -9.37 11.71
N ASN A 11 12.67 -8.16 11.77
CA ASN A 11 11.53 -7.82 12.63
C ASN A 11 10.19 -7.83 11.89
N SER A 12 10.20 -7.87 10.56
CA SER A 12 9.01 -7.87 9.73
C SER A 12 8.35 -9.25 9.69
N GLN A 13 7.11 -9.34 10.16
CA GLN A 13 6.34 -10.58 10.12
C GLN A 13 5.31 -10.56 8.99
N VAL A 14 5.35 -11.54 8.10
CA VAL A 14 4.31 -11.74 7.07
C VAL A 14 3.33 -12.79 7.57
N PRO A 15 2.02 -12.49 7.65
CA PRO A 15 1.03 -13.45 8.13
C PRO A 15 0.94 -14.67 7.19
N PRO A 16 0.46 -15.83 7.71
CA PRO A 16 0.22 -16.99 6.87
C PRO A 16 -0.83 -16.69 5.79
N LEU A 17 -0.72 -17.39 4.65
CA LEU A 17 -1.63 -17.22 3.54
C LEU A 17 -3.06 -17.62 3.94
N PRO A 18 -4.09 -16.85 3.51
CA PRO A 18 -5.47 -17.20 3.77
C PRO A 18 -5.84 -18.49 3.02
N LYS A 19 -6.60 -19.38 3.69
CA LYS A 19 -7.08 -20.65 3.09
C LYS A 19 -8.14 -20.43 2.01
N VAL A 20 -8.85 -19.30 2.06
CA VAL A 20 -9.89 -18.93 1.10
C VAL A 20 -9.55 -17.54 0.55
N VAL A 21 -9.35 -17.47 -0.76
CA VAL A 21 -9.17 -16.22 -1.49
C VAL A 21 -10.53 -15.76 -2.00
N ARG A 22 -10.99 -14.60 -1.52
CA ARG A 22 -12.20 -13.98 -2.06
C ARG A 22 -11.93 -13.49 -3.49
N GLN A 23 -12.79 -13.86 -4.43
CA GLN A 23 -12.69 -13.35 -5.79
C GLN A 23 -13.13 -11.88 -5.86
N ASP A 24 -12.35 -11.10 -6.60
CA ASP A 24 -12.63 -9.70 -6.87
C ASP A 24 -13.81 -9.55 -7.86
N ARG A 25 -14.66 -8.53 -7.65
CA ARG A 25 -15.87 -8.27 -8.46
C ARG A 25 -15.58 -7.49 -9.76
N GLY A 26 -14.37 -7.57 -10.29
CA GLY A 26 -13.95 -6.91 -11.52
C GLY A 26 -13.25 -5.57 -11.33
N GLY A 27 -13.37 -4.92 -10.17
CA GLY A 27 -12.72 -3.64 -9.90
C GLY A 27 -11.19 -3.71 -9.91
N LYS A 28 -10.58 -4.82 -9.45
CA LYS A 28 -9.13 -5.06 -9.57
C LYS A 28 -8.71 -5.10 -11.04
N ARG A 29 -9.52 -5.73 -11.91
CA ARG A 29 -9.26 -5.80 -13.36
C ARG A 29 -9.44 -4.44 -14.02
N ALA A 30 -10.48 -3.69 -13.65
CA ALA A 30 -10.70 -2.34 -14.16
C ALA A 30 -9.55 -1.40 -13.79
N LEU A 31 -9.11 -1.41 -12.52
CA LEU A 31 -7.96 -0.64 -12.06
C LEU A 31 -6.66 -1.06 -12.74
N LEU A 32 -6.46 -2.36 -12.98
CA LEU A 32 -5.30 -2.87 -13.73
C LEU A 32 -5.28 -2.29 -15.15
N VAL A 33 -6.39 -2.41 -15.89
CA VAL A 33 -6.49 -1.89 -17.26
C VAL A 33 -6.24 -0.38 -17.28
N LEU A 34 -6.86 0.36 -16.36
CA LEU A 34 -6.72 1.80 -16.26
C LEU A 34 -5.27 2.21 -15.94
N MET A 35 -4.63 1.58 -14.94
CA MET A 35 -3.25 1.90 -14.58
C MET A 35 -2.27 1.54 -15.70
N CYS A 36 -2.46 0.41 -16.37
CA CYS A 36 -1.65 0.03 -17.52
C CYS A 36 -1.79 1.02 -18.68
N LEU A 37 -3.02 1.49 -18.96
CA LEU A 37 -3.25 2.50 -20.00
C LEU A 37 -2.54 3.81 -19.66
N VAL A 38 -2.73 4.33 -18.45
CA VAL A 38 -2.10 5.58 -17.98
C VAL A 38 -0.58 5.47 -18.02
N PHE A 39 -0.02 4.36 -17.53
CA PHE A 39 1.43 4.16 -17.54
C PHE A 39 1.99 3.94 -18.95
N GLY A 40 1.25 3.27 -19.84
CA GLY A 40 1.61 3.12 -21.24
C GLY A 40 1.66 4.46 -21.98
N ILE A 41 0.70 5.36 -21.71
CA ILE A 41 0.70 6.72 -22.24
C ILE A 41 1.91 7.50 -21.71
N GLU A 42 2.20 7.44 -20.40
CA GLU A 42 3.38 8.10 -19.81
C GLU A 42 4.69 7.59 -20.44
N ILE A 43 4.84 6.27 -20.64
CA ILE A 43 5.97 5.69 -21.36
C ILE A 43 6.05 6.27 -22.78
N GLY A 44 4.92 6.35 -23.49
CA GLY A 44 4.82 6.96 -24.82
C GLY A 44 5.36 8.40 -24.85
N PHE A 45 4.98 9.24 -23.88
CA PHE A 45 5.53 10.58 -23.75
C PHE A 45 7.05 10.58 -23.53
N LYS A 46 7.58 9.67 -22.70
CA LYS A 46 9.02 9.58 -22.46
C LYS A 46 9.81 9.13 -23.70
N PHE A 47 9.26 8.23 -24.52
CA PHE A 47 9.85 7.89 -25.81
C PHE A 47 9.80 9.07 -26.77
N SER A 48 8.64 9.74 -26.91
CA SER A 48 8.47 10.87 -27.82
C SER A 48 9.39 12.04 -27.50
N THR A 49 9.66 12.28 -26.22
CA THR A 49 10.51 13.40 -25.75
C THR A 49 11.97 12.99 -25.55
N LYS A 50 12.35 11.73 -25.82
CA LYS A 50 13.69 11.17 -25.57
C LYS A 50 14.13 11.30 -24.10
N THR A 51 13.18 11.20 -23.18
CA THR A 51 13.38 11.31 -21.72
C THR A 51 13.15 9.97 -21.00
N VAL A 52 13.35 8.84 -21.69
CA VAL A 52 13.09 7.47 -21.20
C VAL A 52 13.77 7.17 -19.86
N ILE A 53 14.93 7.78 -19.60
CA ILE A 53 15.65 7.62 -18.32
C ILE A 53 14.79 8.00 -17.10
N TYR A 54 13.83 8.93 -17.25
CA TYR A 54 12.93 9.34 -16.17
C TYR A 54 11.88 8.27 -15.80
N ILE A 55 11.78 7.16 -16.54
CA ILE A 55 11.04 5.96 -16.08
C ILE A 55 11.63 5.39 -14.77
N LEU A 56 12.88 5.75 -14.45
CA LEU A 56 13.50 5.40 -13.17
C LEU A 56 13.07 6.34 -12.04
N ASN A 57 12.24 7.36 -12.27
CA ASN A 57 11.69 8.11 -11.14
C ASN A 57 10.81 7.18 -10.27
N PRO A 58 10.84 7.33 -8.93
CA PRO A 58 10.16 6.44 -8.00
C PRO A 58 8.67 6.24 -8.31
N CYS A 59 7.94 7.28 -8.75
CA CYS A 59 6.51 7.16 -9.06
C CYS A 59 6.23 6.10 -10.15
N HIS A 60 7.09 5.98 -11.16
CA HIS A 60 6.99 4.98 -12.21
C HIS A 60 7.33 3.57 -11.70
N ILE A 61 8.36 3.43 -10.86
CA ILE A 61 8.68 2.14 -10.23
C ILE A 61 7.55 1.67 -9.32
N ILE A 62 6.98 2.57 -8.51
CA ILE A 62 5.81 2.27 -7.68
C ILE A 62 4.61 1.91 -8.56
N THR A 63 4.41 2.58 -9.70
CA THR A 63 3.38 2.23 -10.69
C THR A 63 3.56 0.81 -11.23
N ILE A 64 4.78 0.41 -11.57
CA ILE A 64 5.10 -0.97 -12.00
C ILE A 64 4.77 -1.97 -10.88
N ILE A 65 5.12 -1.64 -9.62
CA ILE A 65 4.77 -2.46 -8.46
C ILE A 65 3.25 -2.56 -8.32
N GLN A 66 2.49 -1.47 -8.50
CA GLN A 66 1.03 -1.48 -8.45
C GLN A 66 0.41 -2.34 -9.54
N ILE A 67 0.90 -2.25 -10.78
CA ILE A 67 0.48 -3.10 -11.89
C ILE A 67 0.74 -4.57 -11.53
N PHE A 68 1.92 -4.90 -10.99
CA PHE A 68 2.23 -6.25 -10.50
C PHE A 68 1.26 -6.70 -9.41
N LEU A 69 0.99 -5.88 -8.39
CA LEU A 69 0.06 -6.22 -7.30
C LEU A 69 -1.38 -6.42 -7.81
N LEU A 70 -1.79 -5.62 -8.81
CA LEU A 70 -3.10 -5.73 -9.46
C LEU A 70 -3.20 -7.00 -10.34
N ALA A 71 -2.13 -7.39 -11.03
CA ALA A 71 -2.10 -8.56 -11.89
C ALA A 71 -1.87 -9.88 -11.13
N ALA A 72 -1.03 -9.86 -10.09
CA ALA A 72 -0.58 -11.06 -9.41
C ALA A 72 -1.74 -11.80 -8.72
N PRO A 73 -1.75 -13.15 -8.78
CA PRO A 73 -2.67 -13.94 -7.98
C PRO A 73 -2.35 -13.75 -6.49
N PRO A 74 -3.36 -13.60 -5.62
CA PRO A 74 -3.17 -13.40 -4.20
C PRO A 74 -2.86 -14.75 -3.51
N THR A 75 -1.74 -15.36 -3.86
CA THR A 75 -1.34 -16.71 -3.40
C THR A 75 0.06 -16.76 -2.81
N SER A 76 0.80 -15.64 -2.78
CA SER A 76 2.19 -15.64 -2.33
C SER A 76 2.45 -14.62 -1.22
N ARG A 77 3.36 -15.01 -0.31
CA ARG A 77 3.85 -14.11 0.76
C ARG A 77 4.61 -12.90 0.20
N LEU A 78 5.20 -13.05 -0.99
CA LEU A 78 5.87 -11.97 -1.71
C LEU A 78 4.89 -10.84 -2.06
N VAL A 79 3.68 -11.16 -2.51
CA VAL A 79 2.66 -10.13 -2.82
C VAL A 79 2.29 -9.34 -1.56
N THR A 80 2.13 -10.02 -0.40
CA THR A 80 1.91 -9.33 0.88
C THR A 80 3.08 -8.44 1.27
N ALA A 81 4.31 -8.94 1.16
CA ALA A 81 5.51 -8.18 1.49
C ALA A 81 5.67 -6.94 0.60
N LEU A 82 5.51 -7.10 -0.71
CA LEU A 82 5.56 -6.00 -1.68
C LEU A 82 4.46 -4.98 -1.41
N PHE A 83 3.24 -5.44 -1.10
CA PHE A 83 2.14 -4.55 -0.76
C PHE A 83 2.43 -3.71 0.48
N ARG A 84 3.01 -4.30 1.54
CA ARG A 84 3.36 -3.57 2.76
C ARG A 84 4.47 -2.55 2.55
N ILE A 85 5.53 -2.91 1.83
CA ILE A 85 6.58 -1.95 1.45
C ILE A 85 5.96 -0.82 0.62
N HIS A 86 5.15 -1.17 -0.36
CA HIS A 86 4.45 -0.23 -1.24
C HIS A 86 3.59 0.79 -0.48
N ILE A 87 2.86 0.38 0.56
CA ILE A 87 2.06 1.28 1.40
C ILE A 87 2.92 2.39 2.03
N HIS A 88 4.17 2.10 2.39
CA HIS A 88 5.09 3.10 2.94
C HIS A 88 5.78 3.96 1.87
N CYS A 89 5.52 3.70 0.58
CA CYS A 89 5.94 4.53 -0.54
C CYS A 89 4.87 5.52 -1.01
N VAL A 90 3.69 5.55 -0.37
CA VAL A 90 2.61 6.50 -0.73
C VAL A 90 2.92 7.96 -0.39
N ASN A 91 4.00 8.20 0.38
CA ASN A 91 4.56 9.55 0.56
C ASN A 91 4.93 10.19 -0.78
N GLY A 92 5.45 9.41 -1.74
CA GLY A 92 5.82 9.88 -3.08
C GLY A 92 4.66 10.53 -3.85
N PRO A 93 3.55 9.81 -4.12
CA PRO A 93 2.41 10.39 -4.83
C PRO A 93 1.72 11.53 -4.07
N ILE A 94 1.72 11.52 -2.74
CA ILE A 94 1.20 12.65 -1.95
C ILE A 94 2.06 13.90 -2.18
N LEU A 95 3.39 13.77 -2.12
CA LEU A 95 4.30 14.89 -2.40
C LEU A 95 4.18 15.38 -3.85
N ALA A 96 4.04 14.46 -4.81
CA ALA A 96 3.83 14.82 -6.21
C ALA A 96 2.55 15.62 -6.43
N ILE A 97 1.47 15.33 -5.68
CA ILE A 97 0.22 16.09 -5.76
C ILE A 97 0.35 17.46 -5.07
N LEU A 98 1.03 17.53 -3.91
CA LEU A 98 1.17 18.77 -3.13
C LEU A 98 2.21 19.74 -3.71
N PHE A 99 3.30 19.21 -4.27
CA PHE A 99 4.44 19.97 -4.81
C PHE A 99 4.74 19.52 -6.24
N PRO A 100 3.80 19.72 -7.18
CA PRO A 100 3.88 19.11 -8.50
C PRO A 100 5.02 19.70 -9.33
N VAL A 101 5.67 18.83 -10.12
CA VAL A 101 6.73 19.21 -11.07
C VAL A 101 6.16 19.08 -12.48
N LEU A 102 5.53 20.15 -12.96
CA LEU A 102 4.83 20.19 -14.26
C LEU A 102 5.58 20.95 -15.35
N ASN A 103 6.63 21.68 -15.00
CA ASN A 103 7.39 22.54 -15.91
C ASN A 103 8.10 21.78 -17.05
N THR A 104 8.23 20.46 -16.93
CA THR A 104 8.83 19.59 -17.96
C THR A 104 7.77 18.82 -18.76
N ARG A 105 6.48 19.01 -18.48
CA ARG A 105 5.36 18.32 -19.12
C ARG A 105 4.69 19.23 -20.15
N LEU A 106 5.20 19.16 -21.38
CA LEU A 106 4.90 20.11 -22.45
C LEU A 106 3.92 19.57 -23.49
N LEU A 107 3.76 18.24 -23.57
CA LEU A 107 2.85 17.63 -24.55
C LEU A 107 1.40 17.71 -24.06
N ALA A 108 0.46 17.78 -25.02
CA ALA A 108 -0.96 17.75 -24.71
C ALA A 108 -1.31 16.48 -23.92
N MET A 109 -2.11 16.65 -22.85
CA MET A 109 -2.51 15.58 -21.91
C MET A 109 -1.38 14.99 -21.05
N GLU A 110 -0.13 15.48 -21.13
CA GLU A 110 0.97 14.99 -20.29
C GLU A 110 0.80 15.36 -18.81
N GLN A 111 0.23 16.54 -18.54
CA GLN A 111 -0.13 16.96 -17.18
C GLN A 111 -1.37 16.22 -16.66
N GLU A 112 -2.38 15.99 -17.49
CA GLU A 112 -3.55 15.21 -17.09
C GLU A 112 -3.18 13.77 -16.74
N THR A 113 -2.29 13.17 -17.55
CA THR A 113 -1.74 11.83 -17.28
C THR A 113 -0.98 11.80 -15.97
N TYR A 114 -0.21 12.86 -15.65
CA TYR A 114 0.46 13.00 -14.35
C TYR A 114 -0.53 12.98 -13.19
N TRP A 115 -1.54 13.84 -13.21
CA TRP A 115 -2.53 13.92 -12.13
C TRP A 115 -3.31 12.62 -11.97
N LEU A 116 -3.71 12.02 -13.09
CA LEU A 116 -4.43 10.75 -13.09
C LEU A 116 -3.57 9.62 -12.52
N GLN A 117 -2.32 9.51 -12.94
CA GLN A 117 -1.39 8.50 -12.44
C GLN A 117 -1.21 8.62 -10.92
N HIS A 118 -0.88 9.81 -10.41
CA HIS A 118 -0.63 10.01 -8.98
C HIS A 118 -1.90 9.84 -8.14
N SER A 119 -3.07 10.19 -8.68
CA SER A 119 -4.36 9.90 -8.05
C SER A 119 -4.62 8.40 -7.96
N LEU A 120 -4.41 7.65 -9.06
CA LEU A 120 -4.53 6.19 -9.07
C LEU A 120 -3.57 5.53 -8.09
N MET A 121 -2.37 6.08 -7.92
CA MET A 121 -1.41 5.57 -6.95
C MET A 121 -1.93 5.63 -5.50
N LEU A 122 -2.88 6.50 -5.19
CA LEU A 122 -3.58 6.54 -3.91
C LEU A 122 -4.84 5.67 -3.94
N VAL A 123 -5.61 5.66 -5.02
CA VAL A 123 -6.85 4.85 -5.10
C VAL A 123 -6.57 3.34 -5.04
N ILE A 124 -5.54 2.86 -5.74
CA ILE A 124 -5.21 1.44 -5.86
C ILE A 124 -4.91 0.79 -4.50
N PRO A 125 -3.99 1.30 -3.66
CA PRO A 125 -3.74 0.70 -2.35
C PRO A 125 -4.98 0.73 -1.45
N PHE A 126 -5.82 1.77 -1.50
CA PHE A 126 -7.09 1.78 -0.76
C PHE A 126 -8.03 0.67 -1.23
N TYR A 127 -8.17 0.48 -2.55
CA TYR A 127 -9.00 -0.57 -3.13
C TYR A 127 -8.50 -1.96 -2.76
N LEU A 128 -7.19 -2.19 -2.85
CA LEU A 128 -6.56 -3.45 -2.47
C LEU A 128 -6.71 -3.73 -0.97
N LEU A 129 -6.58 -2.72 -0.10
CA LEU A 129 -6.94 -2.85 1.31
C LEU A 129 -8.40 -3.26 1.45
N ARG A 130 -9.35 -2.50 0.88
CA ARG A 130 -10.79 -2.77 0.98
C ARG A 130 -11.16 -4.20 0.59
N THR A 131 -10.61 -4.69 -0.51
CA THR A 131 -10.89 -6.04 -1.02
C THR A 131 -10.11 -7.13 -0.29
N GLY A 132 -8.98 -6.78 0.33
CA GLY A 132 -8.03 -7.69 0.95
C GLY A 132 -7.92 -7.63 2.48
N VAL A 133 -8.76 -6.84 3.17
CA VAL A 133 -8.79 -6.80 4.64
C VAL A 133 -9.09 -8.23 5.16
N GLY A 134 -8.07 -8.90 5.72
CA GLY A 134 -8.11 -10.30 6.19
C GLY A 134 -7.51 -11.34 5.23
N ALA A 135 -6.96 -10.93 4.09
CA ALA A 135 -6.35 -11.77 3.06
C ALA A 135 -4.92 -11.30 2.69
N VAL A 136 -4.49 -11.42 1.43
CA VAL A 136 -3.10 -11.16 1.00
C VAL A 136 -2.70 -9.68 1.02
N PHE A 137 -3.64 -8.76 0.75
CA PHE A 137 -3.39 -7.31 0.81
C PHE A 137 -3.72 -6.77 2.20
N THR A 138 -2.83 -7.05 3.14
CA THR A 138 -2.97 -6.63 4.54
C THR A 138 -1.74 -5.85 4.99
N THR A 139 -1.97 -4.84 5.81
CA THR A 139 -0.91 -4.10 6.50
C THR A 139 -0.54 -4.79 7.82
N GLU A 140 0.59 -4.40 8.35
CA GLU A 140 1.02 -4.64 9.72
C GLU A 140 0.22 -3.78 10.72
N ALA A 141 0.41 -4.04 12.02
CA ALA A 141 -0.23 -3.24 13.07
C ALA A 141 0.24 -1.77 13.00
N LEU A 142 -0.60 -0.83 13.41
CA LEU A 142 -0.25 0.60 13.35
C LEU A 142 1.00 0.95 14.19
N GLY A 143 1.20 0.26 15.31
CA GLY A 143 2.40 0.40 16.16
C GLY A 143 3.64 -0.36 15.68
N ASP A 144 3.51 -1.27 14.71
CA ASP A 144 4.65 -2.02 14.15
C ASP A 144 5.36 -1.18 13.09
N LEU A 145 6.51 -0.59 13.41
CA LEU A 145 7.26 0.25 12.48
C LEU A 145 8.28 -0.52 11.63
N SER A 146 8.38 -1.85 11.78
CA SER A 146 9.41 -2.67 11.10
C SER A 146 9.41 -2.48 9.57
N TRP A 147 8.24 -2.49 8.95
CA TRP A 147 8.05 -2.29 7.51
C TRP A 147 8.39 -0.86 7.06
N ALA A 148 8.07 0.14 7.86
CA ALA A 148 8.41 1.53 7.57
C ALA A 148 9.93 1.76 7.63
N VAL A 149 10.60 1.22 8.67
CA VAL A 149 12.06 1.28 8.78
C VAL A 149 12.73 0.54 7.62
N MET A 150 12.24 -0.64 7.26
CA MET A 150 12.74 -1.38 6.10
C MET A 150 12.59 -0.57 4.81
N CYS A 151 11.41 0.02 4.60
CA CYS A 151 11.11 0.87 3.45
C CYS A 151 12.04 2.08 3.37
N THR A 152 12.31 2.76 4.49
CA THR A 152 13.32 3.84 4.56
C THR A 152 14.68 3.36 4.06
N GLY A 153 15.12 2.18 4.51
CA GLY A 153 16.37 1.58 4.06
C GLY A 153 16.40 1.33 2.55
N VAL A 154 15.32 0.75 2.00
CA VAL A 154 15.17 0.49 0.56
C VAL A 154 15.16 1.78 -0.24
N GLN A 155 14.39 2.78 0.18
CA GLN A 155 14.32 4.08 -0.50
C GLN A 155 15.67 4.78 -0.50
N TYR A 156 16.41 4.77 0.62
CA TYR A 156 17.76 5.37 0.64
C TYR A 156 18.72 4.66 -0.29
N LEU A 157 18.69 3.32 -0.36
CA LEU A 157 19.51 2.58 -1.30
C LEU A 157 19.16 2.93 -2.75
N TYR A 158 17.86 2.97 -3.06
CA TYR A 158 17.39 3.32 -4.40
C TYR A 158 17.81 4.73 -4.82
N HIS A 159 17.63 5.72 -3.94
CA HIS A 159 17.91 7.11 -4.27
C HIS A 159 19.41 7.43 -4.23
N PHE A 160 20.10 7.15 -3.13
CA PHE A 160 21.49 7.58 -2.93
C PHE A 160 22.52 6.67 -3.59
N THR A 161 22.17 5.43 -3.92
CA THR A 161 23.08 4.53 -4.64
C THR A 161 22.67 4.45 -6.11
N PHE A 162 21.44 4.03 -6.42
CA PHE A 162 21.05 3.79 -7.82
C PHE A 162 20.80 5.09 -8.59
N LEU A 163 19.82 5.91 -8.18
CA LEU A 163 19.48 7.14 -8.90
C LEU A 163 20.59 8.19 -8.87
N GLN A 164 21.25 8.38 -7.73
CA GLN A 164 22.37 9.30 -7.62
C GLN A 164 23.51 8.93 -8.57
N SER A 165 23.93 7.66 -8.60
CA SER A 165 25.05 7.25 -9.46
C SER A 165 24.69 7.44 -10.92
N LEU A 166 23.48 7.05 -11.32
CA LEU A 166 23.04 7.26 -12.69
C LEU A 166 22.92 8.75 -13.04
N GLY A 167 22.41 9.57 -12.12
CA GLY A 167 22.35 11.02 -12.30
C GLY A 167 23.74 11.64 -12.46
N LEU A 168 24.72 11.23 -11.65
CA LEU A 168 26.10 11.70 -11.80
C LEU A 168 26.75 11.25 -13.12
N LEU A 169 26.45 10.04 -13.58
CA LEU A 169 26.99 9.51 -14.84
C LEU A 169 26.36 10.12 -16.09
N THR A 170 25.07 10.47 -16.02
CA THR A 170 24.29 10.95 -17.17
C THR A 170 24.02 12.45 -17.14
N GLU A 171 24.39 13.11 -16.04
CA GLU A 171 24.07 14.52 -15.72
C GLU A 171 22.56 14.81 -15.70
N VAL A 172 21.73 13.77 -15.61
CA VAL A 172 20.27 13.90 -15.53
C VAL A 172 19.83 13.96 -14.07
N ASN A 173 19.05 14.98 -13.72
CA ASN A 173 18.51 15.14 -12.38
C ASN A 173 17.32 14.20 -12.10
N LEU A 174 17.60 12.90 -11.97
CA LEU A 174 16.60 11.89 -11.62
C LEU A 174 16.11 12.12 -10.18
N ASN A 175 14.79 12.27 -10.03
CA ASN A 175 14.11 12.53 -8.77
C ASN A 175 14.84 13.53 -7.85
N SER A 176 15.32 14.64 -8.43
CA SER A 176 15.98 15.72 -7.68
C SER A 176 17.19 15.27 -6.85
N MET A 177 17.92 14.25 -7.30
CA MET A 177 19.11 13.75 -6.62
C MET A 177 20.35 14.64 -6.81
N LEU A 178 20.41 15.40 -7.91
CA LEU A 178 21.53 16.31 -8.23
C LEU A 178 21.20 17.76 -7.83
N CYS A 179 20.01 18.23 -8.18
CA CYS A 179 19.52 19.56 -7.79
C CYS A 179 18.05 19.51 -7.31
N PRO A 180 17.64 20.46 -6.45
CA PRO A 180 16.28 20.48 -5.91
C PRO A 180 15.23 20.62 -7.02
N ALA A 181 14.02 20.15 -6.75
CA ALA A 181 12.89 20.39 -7.64
C ALA A 181 12.54 21.89 -7.66
N VAL A 182 11.95 22.35 -8.76
CA VAL A 182 11.46 23.74 -8.84
C VAL A 182 10.38 24.07 -7.82
N SER A 183 9.66 23.04 -7.36
CA SER A 183 8.61 23.13 -6.34
C SER A 183 9.12 22.86 -4.92
N ASP A 184 10.42 22.66 -4.72
CA ASP A 184 11.00 22.32 -3.41
C ASP A 184 10.99 23.52 -2.45
N PRO A 185 10.26 23.46 -1.32
CA PRO A 185 10.22 24.56 -0.34
C PRO A 185 11.55 24.74 0.43
N PHE A 186 12.47 23.77 0.36
CA PHE A 186 13.77 23.80 1.04
C PHE A 186 14.92 24.06 0.05
N TYR A 187 14.65 24.79 -1.03
CA TYR A 187 15.64 25.14 -2.05
C TYR A 187 16.89 25.80 -1.43
N GLY A 188 18.06 25.33 -1.84
CA GLY A 188 19.34 25.88 -1.41
C GLY A 188 20.43 24.81 -1.26
N PRO A 189 21.64 25.19 -0.81
CA PRO A 189 22.78 24.27 -0.73
C PRO A 189 22.53 23.04 0.17
N ASN A 190 21.64 23.17 1.15
CA ASN A 190 21.34 22.12 2.13
C ASN A 190 20.06 21.32 1.81
N TYR A 191 19.45 21.48 0.63
CA TYR A 191 18.17 20.84 0.28
C TYR A 191 18.21 19.31 0.48
N ARG A 192 19.36 18.66 0.26
CA ARG A 192 19.53 17.22 0.47
C ARG A 192 19.42 16.79 1.93
N VAL A 193 19.93 17.60 2.85
CA VAL A 193 19.84 17.33 4.29
C VAL A 193 18.38 17.42 4.74
N TRP A 194 17.67 18.46 4.27
CA TRP A 194 16.22 18.58 4.46
C TRP A 194 15.49 17.39 3.84
N ALA A 195 15.84 16.99 2.62
CA ALA A 195 15.27 15.83 1.94
C ALA A 195 15.40 14.55 2.77
N ILE A 196 16.59 14.26 3.31
CA ILE A 196 16.80 13.10 4.18
C ILE A 196 15.89 13.18 5.42
N GLY A 197 15.85 14.33 6.09
CA GLY A 197 15.06 14.51 7.31
C GLY A 197 13.56 14.36 7.07
N HIS A 198 13.01 15.10 6.10
CA HIS A 198 11.57 15.07 5.85
C HIS A 198 11.12 13.75 5.20
N GLN A 199 11.94 13.14 4.32
CA GLN A 199 11.60 11.83 3.75
C GLN A 199 11.60 10.75 4.82
N PHE A 200 12.56 10.75 5.76
CA PHE A 200 12.51 9.85 6.90
C PHE A 200 11.19 9.97 7.66
N LEU A 201 10.83 11.20 8.05
CA LEU A 201 9.60 11.45 8.80
C LEU A 201 8.36 11.00 8.02
N MET A 202 8.30 11.31 6.72
CA MET A 202 7.16 10.96 5.88
C MET A 202 7.02 9.46 5.67
N ILE A 203 8.11 8.73 5.42
CA ILE A 203 8.06 7.26 5.25
C ILE A 203 7.59 6.61 6.56
N MET A 204 8.04 7.11 7.71
CA MET A 204 7.66 6.58 9.02
C MET A 204 6.19 6.86 9.40
N THR A 205 5.60 7.94 8.88
CA THR A 205 4.28 8.42 9.32
C THR A 205 3.19 8.30 8.26
N VAL A 206 3.45 8.69 7.02
CA VAL A 206 2.42 8.83 5.97
C VAL A 206 1.79 7.48 5.62
N GLY A 207 2.56 6.40 5.47
CA GLY A 207 2.01 5.06 5.23
C GLY A 207 1.10 4.58 6.36
N LYS A 208 1.45 4.92 7.62
CA LYS A 208 0.64 4.62 8.81
C LYS A 208 -0.63 5.45 8.87
N LEU A 209 -0.54 6.75 8.65
CA LEU A 209 -1.70 7.65 8.61
C LEU A 209 -2.65 7.25 7.48
N TYR A 210 -2.10 6.95 6.30
CA TYR A 210 -2.87 6.45 5.17
C TYR A 210 -3.62 5.16 5.50
N THR A 211 -2.95 4.20 6.17
CA THR A 211 -3.57 2.95 6.64
C THR A 211 -4.66 3.22 7.67
N ALA A 212 -4.39 4.09 8.65
CA ALA A 212 -5.36 4.44 9.69
C ALA A 212 -6.60 5.12 9.11
N ALA A 213 -6.42 6.09 8.20
CA ALA A 213 -7.51 6.74 7.49
C ALA A 213 -8.31 5.75 6.64
N SER A 214 -7.62 4.87 5.92
CA SER A 214 -8.26 3.82 5.12
C SER A 214 -9.14 2.91 5.98
N ILE A 215 -8.62 2.42 7.12
CA ILE A 215 -9.37 1.59 8.06
C ILE A 215 -10.56 2.37 8.63
N TRP A 216 -10.38 3.63 9.01
CA TRP A 216 -11.46 4.48 9.52
C TRP A 216 -12.58 4.64 8.49
N ILE A 217 -12.28 5.00 7.25
CA ILE A 217 -13.24 5.11 6.14
C ILE A 217 -13.97 3.78 5.92
N LEU A 218 -13.22 2.66 5.89
CA LEU A 218 -13.83 1.36 5.63
C LEU A 218 -14.78 0.93 6.76
N ARG A 219 -14.49 1.32 8.01
CA ARG A 219 -15.39 1.08 9.15
C ARG A 219 -16.65 1.93 9.05
N THR A 220 -16.53 3.22 8.74
CA THR A 220 -17.69 4.12 8.64
C THR A 220 -18.61 3.71 7.48
N LEU A 221 -18.05 3.16 6.40
CA LEU A 221 -18.80 2.58 5.29
C LEU A 221 -19.36 1.17 5.57
N GLY A 222 -19.23 0.64 6.79
CA GLY A 222 -19.69 -0.71 7.15
C GLY A 222 -19.03 -1.84 6.35
N SER A 223 -17.90 -1.56 5.71
CA SER A 223 -17.23 -2.48 4.77
C SER A 223 -16.22 -3.41 5.46
N VAL A 224 -15.85 -3.14 6.71
CA VAL A 224 -14.94 -3.98 7.51
C VAL A 224 -15.47 -4.13 8.95
N VAL A 225 -15.21 -5.30 9.55
CA VAL A 225 -15.50 -5.58 10.97
C VAL A 225 -14.21 -5.93 11.70
N TRP A 226 -14.11 -5.52 12.96
CA TRP A 226 -13.02 -5.94 13.85
C TRP A 226 -13.36 -7.29 14.46
N THR A 227 -12.49 -8.29 14.30
CA THR A 227 -12.70 -9.64 14.84
C THR A 227 -12.04 -9.87 16.20
N GLY A 228 -11.58 -8.82 16.88
CA GLY A 228 -10.78 -8.93 18.12
C GLY A 228 -9.28 -8.90 17.88
N GLU A 229 -8.80 -9.47 16.77
CA GLU A 229 -7.36 -9.54 16.43
C GLU A 229 -7.00 -8.76 15.15
N ARG A 230 -7.93 -8.68 14.19
CA ARG A 230 -7.71 -8.06 12.88
C ARG A 230 -8.99 -7.48 12.30
N TYR A 231 -8.85 -6.58 11.34
CA TYR A 231 -9.97 -6.19 10.49
C TYR A 231 -10.20 -7.27 9.44
N VAL A 232 -11.47 -7.56 9.13
CA VAL A 232 -11.89 -8.43 8.03
C VAL A 232 -12.94 -7.69 7.18
N ALA A 233 -12.83 -7.76 5.86
CA ALA A 233 -13.81 -7.19 4.94
C ALA A 233 -15.17 -7.88 5.09
N MET A 234 -16.23 -7.10 5.34
CA MET A 234 -17.60 -7.59 5.32
C MET A 234 -17.92 -8.07 3.90
N ALA A 235 -18.27 -9.34 3.74
CA ALA A 235 -19.09 -9.71 2.59
C ALA A 235 -20.40 -8.92 2.73
N GLY A 236 -20.97 -8.42 1.64
CA GLY A 236 -22.38 -8.05 1.67
C GLY A 236 -23.13 -9.28 2.17
N PHE A 237 -23.54 -9.26 3.42
CA PHE A 237 -24.09 -10.41 4.15
C PHE A 237 -25.36 -10.96 3.48
N SER A 238 -25.92 -10.24 2.52
CA SER A 238 -27.14 -10.56 1.80
C SER A 238 -27.10 -11.86 0.96
N CYS A 239 -25.92 -12.35 0.55
CA CYS A 239 -25.82 -13.54 -0.31
C CYS A 239 -25.38 -14.81 0.44
N VAL A 240 -24.58 -14.69 1.51
CA VAL A 240 -24.13 -15.85 2.30
C VAL A 240 -25.23 -16.35 3.23
N GLN A 241 -26.10 -15.45 3.72
CA GLN A 241 -27.24 -15.83 4.55
C GLN A 241 -28.28 -16.68 3.79
N ARG A 242 -28.29 -16.66 2.45
CA ARG A 242 -29.17 -17.54 1.65
C ARG A 242 -28.62 -18.94 1.43
N LEU A 243 -27.32 -19.18 1.65
CA LEU A 243 -26.65 -20.42 1.25
C LEU A 243 -26.31 -21.37 2.41
N CYS A 244 -26.62 -21.03 3.66
CA CYS A 244 -26.45 -22.00 4.74
C CYS A 244 -27.54 -21.87 5.81
N SER A 245 -28.74 -22.37 5.50
CA SER A 245 -29.78 -22.66 6.49
C SER A 245 -29.27 -23.61 7.61
N MET A 246 -28.25 -24.42 7.31
CA MET A 246 -27.60 -25.33 8.27
C MET A 246 -26.70 -24.62 9.30
N CYS A 247 -26.05 -23.50 8.96
CA CYS A 247 -25.20 -22.76 9.91
C CYS A 247 -26.01 -21.87 10.86
N ALA A 248 -27.16 -21.34 10.41
CA ALA A 248 -28.06 -20.56 11.26
C ALA A 248 -28.63 -21.42 12.42
N VAL A 249 -28.93 -22.69 12.17
CA VAL A 249 -29.44 -23.63 13.19
C VAL A 249 -28.39 -23.97 14.24
N LYS A 250 -27.11 -24.12 13.86
CA LYS A 250 -26.03 -24.41 14.83
C LYS A 250 -25.73 -23.26 15.79
N LEU A 251 -25.84 -22.01 15.32
CA LEU A 251 -25.69 -20.84 16.19
C LEU A 251 -26.88 -20.68 17.16
N ALA A 252 -28.10 -20.99 16.72
CA ALA A 252 -29.30 -20.94 17.56
C ALA A 252 -29.40 -22.08 18.60
N ASN A 253 -28.78 -23.23 18.35
CA ASN A 253 -28.73 -24.34 19.32
C ASN A 253 -27.57 -24.23 20.31
N GLY A 254 -26.41 -23.69 19.89
CA GLY A 254 -25.28 -23.48 20.80
C GLY A 254 -25.53 -22.45 21.92
N GLN A 255 -26.53 -21.57 21.77
CA GLN A 255 -26.98 -20.67 22.83
C GLN A 255 -27.98 -21.31 23.82
N ARG A 256 -28.65 -22.41 23.45
CA ARG A 256 -29.56 -23.13 24.36
C ARG A 256 -28.85 -24.09 25.29
N ASP A 257 -27.75 -24.70 24.84
CA ASP A 257 -26.97 -25.64 25.67
C ASP A 257 -26.15 -24.95 26.78
N ALA A 258 -25.96 -23.63 26.71
CA ALA A 258 -25.24 -22.86 27.72
C ALA A 258 -26.12 -22.42 28.92
N THR A 259 -27.44 -22.57 28.83
CA THR A 259 -28.39 -22.11 29.87
C THR A 259 -29.00 -23.22 30.73
N ASP A 260 -28.75 -24.49 30.43
CA ASP A 260 -29.36 -25.64 31.13
C ASP A 260 -28.33 -26.60 31.79
N THR A 261 -27.29 -26.06 32.43
CA THR A 261 -26.51 -26.85 33.40
C THR A 261 -27.16 -26.77 34.80
N PRO A 262 -27.69 -27.88 35.35
CA PRO A 262 -28.22 -27.88 36.71
C PRO A 262 -27.07 -27.77 37.73
N PRO A 263 -27.30 -27.18 38.92
CA PRO A 263 -26.27 -27.05 39.94
C PRO A 263 -25.84 -28.43 40.46
N ARG A 264 -24.52 -28.60 40.60
CA ARG A 264 -23.86 -29.81 41.08
C ARG A 264 -24.21 -30.03 42.57
N PRO A 265 -24.51 -31.25 43.05
CA PRO A 265 -24.83 -31.49 44.45
C PRO A 265 -23.60 -31.27 45.35
N LEU A 266 -23.81 -30.64 46.50
CA LEU A 266 -22.89 -30.58 47.63
C LEU A 266 -22.68 -32.00 48.19
N ASP A 267 -21.46 -32.50 48.11
CA ASP A 267 -21.08 -33.74 48.76
C ASP A 267 -20.90 -33.52 50.27
N LYS A 268 -21.54 -34.38 51.07
CA LYS A 268 -21.49 -34.38 52.54
C LYS A 268 -20.42 -35.38 52.97
N SER A 269 -19.55 -34.92 53.87
CA SER A 269 -18.54 -35.63 54.66
C SER A 269 -18.58 -37.16 54.72
N LYS A 270 -17.40 -37.77 54.60
CA LYS A 270 -16.81 -38.62 55.65
C LYS A 270 -15.28 -38.52 55.60
#